data_AF-A0A0N0LSQ6-F1
#
_entry.id   AF-A0A0N0LSQ6-F1
#
_cell.length_a   1.000
_cell.length_b   1.000
_cell.length_c   1.000
_cell.angle_alpha   90.00
_cell.angle_beta   90.00
_cell.angle_gamma   90.00
#
_symmetry.space_group_name_H-M   'P 1'
#
loop_
_entity.id
_entity.type
_entity.pdbx_description
1 polymer ?
#
loop_
_entity_poly.entity_id
_entity_poly.type
_entity_poly.pdbx_seq_one_letter_code
_entity_poly.pdbx_strand_id
1 'polypeptide(L)' 'MTLIIENVNDDLAKAIRAMAKPFKAKVKTKRKLTINGFTPEFEKQLLQEVKETQEAYAKGEMKTYDSIEEMHRDILK' A
#
# COMPACT_ATOMS: atom_id res chain seq x y z
N MET A 1 28.19 3.96 17.01
CA MET A 1 27.15 4.91 17.44
C MET A 1 26.17 5.10 16.29
N THR A 2 24.86 5.13 16.55
CA THR A 2 23.82 5.19 15.52
C THR A 2 22.96 6.42 15.75
N LEU A 3 22.87 7.30 14.75
CA LEU A 3 21.98 8.46 14.77
C LEU A 3 20.64 8.07 14.14
N ILE A 4 19.55 8.36 14.83
CA ILE A 4 18.18 8.21 14.31
C ILE A 4 17.62 9.62 14.13
N ILE A 5 17.14 9.91 12.93
CA ILE A 5 16.50 11.19 12.58
C ILE A 5 15.07 10.87 12.20
N GLU A 6 14.11 11.44 12.91
CA GLU A 6 12.68 11.28 12.68
C GLU A 6 12.10 12.47 11.92
N ASN A 7 10.93 12.30 11.30
CA ASN A 7 10.23 13.34 10.53
C ASN A 7 11.07 13.96 9.39
N VAL A 8 11.75 13.12 8.62
CA VAL A 8 12.60 13.53 7.50
C VAL A 8 11.80 13.51 6.20
N ASN A 9 11.74 14.65 5.50
CA ASN A 9 11.17 14.71 4.15
C ASN A 9 12.16 14.17 3.10
N ASP A 10 11.68 13.94 1.87
CA ASP A 10 12.50 13.31 0.83
C ASP A 10 13.76 14.09 0.45
N ASP A 11 13.70 15.42 0.48
CA ASP A 11 14.84 16.26 0.11
C ASP A 11 15.91 16.29 1.21
N LEU A 12 15.49 16.34 2.48
CA LEU A 12 16.40 16.18 3.60
C LEU A 12 17.01 14.77 3.64
N ALA A 13 16.25 13.73 3.29
CA ALA A 13 16.78 12.36 3.17
C ALA A 13 17.85 12.25 2.08
N LYS A 14 17.65 12.90 0.92
CA LYS A 14 18.67 12.98 -0.15
C LYS A 14 19.92 13.70 0.34
N ALA A 15 19.76 14.85 1.01
CA ALA A 15 20.87 15.62 1.55
C ALA A 15 21.68 14.81 2.58
N ILE A 16 21.02 14.13 3.52
CA ILE A 16 21.68 13.27 4.50
C ILE A 16 22.46 12.13 3.82
N ARG A 17 21.88 11.47 2.81
CA ARG A 17 22.58 10.42 2.05
C ARG A 17 23.80 10.96 1.32
N ALA A 18 23.69 12.14 0.70
CA ALA A 18 24.79 12.80 0.02
C ALA A 18 25.93 13.15 1.00
N MET A 19 25.58 13.73 2.15
CA MET A 19 26.54 14.07 3.21
C MET A 19 27.21 12.84 3.82
N ALA A 20 26.50 11.71 3.96
CA ALA A 20 27.04 10.49 4.55
C ALA A 20 28.01 9.72 3.63
N LYS A 21 27.91 9.91 2.31
CA LYS A 21 28.67 9.16 1.30
C LYS A 21 30.20 9.34 1.41
N PRO A 22 30.75 10.56 1.57
CA PRO A 22 32.19 10.77 1.77
C PRO A 22 32.74 10.06 3.01
N PHE A 23 31.94 9.96 4.08
CA PHE A 23 32.34 9.34 5.35
C PHE A 23 32.12 7.82 5.38
N LYS A 24 31.68 7.21 4.26
CA LYS A 24 31.34 5.78 4.16
C LYS A 24 30.32 5.34 5.25
N ALA A 25 29.47 6.26 5.70
CA ALA A 25 28.49 5.97 6.73
C ALA A 25 27.27 5.23 6.15
N LYS A 26 26.79 4.20 6.84
CA LYS A 26 25.60 3.43 6.43
C LYS A 26 24.34 4.20 6.77
N VAL A 27 23.61 4.66 5.76
CA VAL A 27 22.29 5.29 5.92
C VAL A 27 21.21 4.27 5.56
N LYS A 28 20.28 4.04 6.49
CA LYS A 28 19.10 3.19 6.27
C LYS A 28 17.84 3.98 6.55
N THR A 29 16.87 3.89 5.64
CA THR A 29 15.53 4.43 5.88
C THR A 29 14.72 3.34 6.58
N LYS A 30 14.26 3.61 7.81
CA LYS A 30 13.30 2.74 8.50
C LYS A 30 11.90 3.10 8.03
N ARG A 31 11.24 2.21 7.30
CA ARG A 31 9.81 2.33 7.01
C ARG A 31 9.05 1.71 8.19
N LYS A 32 8.01 2.38 8.68
CA LYS A 32 7.04 1.76 9.58
C LYS A 32 6.15 0.87 8.72
N LEU A 33 6.23 -0.43 8.92
CA LEU A 33 5.37 -1.42 8.27
C LEU A 33 4.39 -1.98 9.30
N THR A 34 3.22 -2.37 8.84
CA THR A 34 2.19 -3.04 9.64
C THR A 34 2.56 -4.51 9.81
N ILE A 35 1.79 -5.26 10.61
CA ILE A 35 2.00 -6.71 10.80
C ILE A 35 2.01 -7.45 9.45
N ASN A 36 1.20 -6.97 8.50
CA ASN A 36 1.07 -7.53 7.16
C ASN A 36 2.15 -7.04 6.19
N GLY A 37 3.14 -6.27 6.66
CA GLY A 37 4.24 -5.78 5.83
C GLY A 37 3.90 -4.59 4.93
N PHE A 38 2.72 -3.99 5.08
CA PHE A 38 2.29 -2.81 4.33
C PHE A 38 2.63 -1.50 5.05
N THR A 39 2.61 -0.38 4.34
CA THR A 39 2.59 0.93 5.02
C THR A 39 1.21 1.12 5.68
N PRO A 40 1.11 1.82 6.83
CA PRO A 40 -0.17 2.05 7.50
C PRO A 40 -1.23 2.72 6.60
N GLU A 41 -0.81 3.63 5.73
CA GLU A 41 -1.69 4.31 4.78
C GLU A 41 -2.26 3.35 3.74
N PHE A 42 -1.41 2.48 3.19
CA PHE A 42 -1.82 1.48 2.21
C PHE A 42 -2.75 0.43 2.83
N GLU A 43 -2.44 -0.06 4.03
CA GLU A 43 -3.31 -1.00 4.74
C GLU A 43 -4.68 -0.38 5.04
N LYS A 44 -4.73 0.91 5.40
CA LYS A 44 -5.98 1.62 5.62
C LYS A 44 -6.81 1.75 4.34
N GLN A 45 -6.19 2.07 3.22
CA GLN A 45 -6.86 2.13 1.91
C GLN A 45 -7.41 0.76 1.52
N LEU A 46 -6.60 -0.29 1.62
CA LEU A 46 -7.01 -1.66 1.30
C LEU A 46 -8.19 -2.13 2.15
N LEU A 47 -8.15 -1.85 3.46
CA LEU A 47 -9.25 -2.17 4.38
C LEU A 47 -10.54 -1.41 4.04
N GLN A 48 -10.41 -0.19 3.52
CA GLN A 48 -11.56 0.60 3.09
C GLN A 48 -12.15 0.04 1.78
N GLU A 49 -11.32 -0.26 0.79
CA GLU A 49 -11.76 -0.87 -0.47
C GLU A 49 -12.46 -2.21 -0.25
N VAL A 50 -11.96 -3.05 0.66
CA VAL A 50 -12.61 -4.33 1.01
C VAL A 50 -13.98 -4.11 1.63
N LYS A 51 -14.14 -3.10 2.50
CA LYS A 51 -15.45 -2.78 3.09
C LYS A 51 -16.43 -2.29 2.05
N GLU A 52 -16.00 -1.35 1.20
CA GLU A 52 -16.81 -0.83 0.10
C GLU A 52 -17.23 -1.95 -0.86
N THR A 53 -16.31 -2.88 -1.14
CA THR A 53 -16.58 -4.09 -1.94
C THR A 53 -17.63 -4.98 -1.27
N GLN A 54 -17.50 -5.24 0.03
CA GLN A 54 -18.49 -6.05 0.77
C GLN A 54 -19.87 -5.38 0.81
N GLU A 55 -19.92 -4.06 0.97
CA GLU A 55 -21.18 -3.30 0.97
C GLU A 55 -21.84 -3.31 -0.41
N ALA A 56 -21.09 -3.09 -1.49
CA ALA A 56 -21.61 -3.14 -2.85
C ALA A 56 -22.06 -4.56 -3.24
N TYR A 57 -21.38 -5.61 -2.75
CA TYR A 57 -21.86 -6.99 -2.88
C TYR A 57 -23.19 -7.19 -2.12
N ALA A 58 -23.28 -6.74 -0.87
CA ALA A 58 -24.49 -6.86 -0.06
C ALA A 58 -25.68 -6.07 -0.61
N LYS A 59 -25.44 -4.94 -1.28
CA LYS A 59 -26.45 -4.13 -1.97
C LYS A 59 -26.86 -4.69 -3.34
N GLY A 60 -26.17 -5.71 -3.84
CA GLY A 60 -26.40 -6.25 -5.18
C GLY A 60 -25.96 -5.30 -6.30
N GLU A 61 -25.11 -4.33 -6.01
CA GLU A 61 -24.58 -3.37 -6.99
C GLU A 61 -23.46 -4.00 -7.84
N MET A 62 -22.91 -5.13 -7.41
CA MET A 62 -21.97 -5.92 -8.18
C MET A 62 -22.68 -6.91 -9.09
N LYS A 63 -22.25 -6.95 -10.34
CA LYS A 63 -22.68 -7.99 -11.28
C LYS A 63 -22.10 -9.33 -10.84
N THR A 64 -22.93 -10.11 -10.16
CA THR A 64 -22.66 -11.51 -9.83
C THR A 64 -23.39 -12.40 -10.84
N TYR A 65 -22.85 -13.58 -11.08
CA TYR A 65 -23.48 -14.59 -11.92
C TYR A 65 -23.77 -15.81 -11.07
N ASP A 66 -24.95 -16.39 -11.20
CA ASP A 66 -25.32 -17.60 -10.47
C ASP A 66 -24.70 -18.85 -11.11
N SER A 67 -24.28 -18.75 -12.37
CA SER A 67 -23.62 -19.83 -13.10
C SER A 67 -22.58 -19.34 -14.11
N ILE A 68 -21.62 -20.22 -14.42
CA ILE A 68 -20.59 -19.96 -15.44
C ILE A 68 -21.23 -19.75 -16.82
N GLU A 69 -22.31 -20.45 -17.12
CA GLU A 69 -23.04 -20.35 -18.40
C GLU A 69 -23.68 -18.97 -18.58
N GLU A 70 -24.22 -18.40 -17.50
CA GLU A 70 -24.76 -17.03 -17.50
C GLU A 70 -23.66 -15.99 -17.72
N MET A 71 -22.52 -16.15 -17.04
CA MET A 71 -21.34 -15.31 -17.25
C MET A 71 -20.86 -15.37 -18.71
N HIS A 72 -20.73 -16.58 -19.27
CA HIS A 72 -20.26 -16.78 -20.64
C HIS A 72 -21.16 -16.11 -21.68
N ARG A 73 -22.49 -16.22 -21.53
CA ARG A 73 -23.46 -15.58 -22.44
C ARG A 73 -23.39 -14.06 -22.43
N ASP A 74 -23.10 -13.46 -21.28
CA ASP A 74 -23.04 -12.01 -21.15
C ASP A 74 -21.73 -11.42 -21.69
N ILE A 75 -20.60 -12.11 -21.47
CA ILE A 75 -19.26 -11.67 -21.91
C ILE A 75 -19.04 -11.87 -23.42
N LEU A 76 -19.52 -12.99 -23.98
CA LEU A 76 -19.20 -13.42 -25.36
C LEU A 76 -20.23 -12.94 -26.41
N LYS A 77 -20.90 -11.79 -26.18
CA LYS A 77 -21.80 -11.19 -27.17
C LYS A 77 -21.11 -10.93 -28.52
#